data_AF-A0A183KGV9-F1
#
_entry.id   AF-A0A183KGV9-F1
#
_cell.length_a   1.000
_cell.length_b   1.000
_cell.length_c   1.000
_cell.angle_alpha   90.00
_cell.angle_beta   90.00
_cell.angle_gamma   90.00
#
_symmetry.space_group_name_H-M   'P 1'
#
loop_
_entity.id
_entity.type
_entity.pdbx_description
1 polymer ?
#
loop_
_entity_poly.entity_id
_entity_poly.type
_entity_poly.pdbx_seq_one_letter_code
_entity_poly.pdbx_strand_id
1 'polypeptide(L)'
;MTEPVFKQNHPHSYQLVVRVFRPDRTTKAILIEHQMTAGEVATMMIEKNFLQPSVHLALVEKVPALKIERVFEEHDIVSDCILSWPTKSQNMIFFEERPDHFGLVESPDYWIGEETTTKQAFHSAEAIQTMLNNIDTSGFPEWRDYLFIRKPGDKSWSRRLCVLRSSGLYTSNKNKKSFSSTDLIRILVLDGPLKLYTTTGGWSRMRAPTPHGFAFKPYSAQDPSSTHVFCFCATDEKALRHWVSRLRVAKVSGLVYELKKLMRSGFVTL
;
A
#
# COMPACT_ATOMS: atom_id res chain seq x y z
N MET A 1 23.39 -28.06 -0.58
CA MET A 1 22.66 -28.26 0.68
C MET A 1 23.32 -27.39 1.73
N THR A 2 22.62 -26.38 2.21
CA THR A 2 23.02 -25.56 3.36
C THR A 2 21.73 -25.11 4.02
N GLU A 3 21.39 -25.76 5.13
CA GLU A 3 20.28 -25.38 6.00
C GLU A 3 20.64 -24.11 6.80
N PRO A 4 19.66 -23.27 7.18
CA PRO A 4 19.91 -22.18 8.10
C PRO A 4 20.15 -22.72 9.52
N VAL A 5 21.30 -22.36 10.09
CA VAL A 5 21.66 -22.67 11.48
C VAL A 5 20.92 -21.70 12.40
N PHE A 6 19.96 -22.21 13.18
CA PHE A 6 19.33 -21.48 14.27
C PHE A 6 20.24 -21.57 15.50
N LYS A 7 20.79 -20.44 15.97
CA LYS A 7 21.36 -20.33 17.32
C LYS A 7 20.28 -19.80 18.25
N GLN A 8 19.77 -20.66 19.13
CA GLN A 8 18.90 -20.26 20.23
C GLN A 8 19.74 -19.66 21.36
N ASN A 9 19.53 -18.39 21.66
CA ASN A 9 19.84 -17.79 22.97
C ASN A 9 18.76 -16.73 23.28
N HIS A 10 18.09 -16.90 24.42
CA HIS A 10 16.99 -16.11 25.02
C HIS A 10 15.55 -16.34 24.49
N PRO A 11 14.56 -16.53 25.39
CA PRO A 11 13.16 -16.57 25.01
C PRO A 11 12.68 -15.13 24.76
N HIS A 12 12.21 -14.86 23.54
CA HIS A 12 11.47 -13.67 23.08
C HIS A 12 12.17 -12.63 22.17
N SER A 13 13.36 -12.86 21.61
CA SER A 13 13.86 -12.03 20.49
C SER A 13 14.39 -12.87 19.33
N TYR A 14 13.48 -13.30 18.45
CA TYR A 14 13.87 -13.92 17.18
C TYR A 14 14.44 -12.84 16.25
N GLN A 15 15.68 -13.02 15.82
CA GLN A 15 16.35 -12.16 14.85
C GLN A 15 16.30 -12.78 13.45
N LEU A 16 16.21 -11.93 12.43
CA LEU A 16 16.16 -12.32 11.03
C LEU A 16 17.21 -11.54 10.24
N VAL A 17 17.95 -12.25 9.39
CA VAL A 17 18.82 -11.60 8.40
C VAL A 17 18.00 -11.34 7.14
N VAL A 18 17.79 -10.06 6.83
CA VAL A 18 17.04 -9.61 5.66
C VAL A 18 18.01 -9.05 4.63
N ARG A 19 17.86 -9.49 3.38
CA ARG A 19 18.57 -8.91 2.24
C ARG A 19 17.72 -7.81 1.62
N VAL A 20 18.22 -6.58 1.69
CA VAL A 20 17.57 -5.40 1.13
C VAL A 20 18.30 -4.97 -0.15
N PHE A 21 17.56 -4.85 -1.24
CA PHE A 21 18.05 -4.41 -2.54
C PHE A 21 18.05 -2.88 -2.64
N ARG A 22 18.97 -2.34 -3.43
CA ARG A 22 18.99 -0.93 -3.82
C ARG A 22 18.63 -0.76 -5.30
N PRO A 23 18.33 0.46 -5.78
CA PRO A 23 17.99 0.71 -7.18
C PRO A 23 19.06 0.24 -8.18
N ASP A 24 20.33 0.30 -7.79
CA ASP A 24 21.48 -0.18 -8.57
C ASP A 24 21.64 -1.71 -8.57
N ARG A 25 20.69 -2.44 -7.97
CA ARG A 25 20.66 -3.90 -7.78
C ARG A 25 21.73 -4.45 -6.85
N THR A 26 22.52 -3.60 -6.20
CA THR A 26 23.34 -4.03 -5.07
C THR A 26 22.45 -4.40 -3.89
N THR A 27 22.99 -5.19 -2.96
CA THR A 27 22.23 -5.64 -1.79
C THR A 27 22.99 -5.37 -0.50
N LYS A 28 22.25 -5.08 0.57
CA LYS A 28 22.77 -5.05 1.93
C LYS A 28 22.03 -6.08 2.78
N ALA A 29 22.77 -6.91 3.51
CA ALA A 29 22.19 -7.78 4.53
C ALA A 29 22.11 -7.01 5.85
N ILE A 30 20.94 -6.99 6.47
CA ILE A 30 20.69 -6.36 7.76
C ILE A 30 20.08 -7.39 8.72
N LEU A 31 20.51 -7.35 9.97
CA LEU A 31 19.89 -8.10 11.05
C LEU A 31 18.74 -7.24 11.60
N ILE A 32 17.54 -7.79 11.65
CA ILE A 32 16.36 -7.16 12.24
C ILE A 32 15.80 -8.04 13.35
N GLU A 33 15.16 -7.44 14.34
CA GLU A 33 14.35 -8.16 15.32
C GLU A 33 12.93 -8.39 14.80
N HIS A 34 12.23 -9.37 15.37
CA HIS A 34 10.89 -9.76 14.91
C HIS A 34 9.89 -8.60 14.87
N GLN A 35 9.91 -7.71 15.86
CA GLN A 35 8.96 -6.60 15.99
C GLN A 35 9.41 -5.29 15.32
N MET A 36 10.51 -5.29 14.57
CA MET A 36 10.98 -4.06 13.93
C MET A 36 10.02 -3.59 12.85
N THR A 37 9.67 -2.31 12.92
CA THR A 37 8.80 -1.68 11.93
C THR A 37 9.58 -1.31 10.66
N ALA A 38 8.86 -1.11 9.56
CA ALA A 38 9.45 -0.69 8.31
C ALA A 38 10.20 0.64 8.44
N GLY A 39 9.69 1.58 9.23
CA GLY A 39 10.34 2.86 9.49
C GLY A 39 11.65 2.74 10.27
N GLU A 40 11.71 1.86 11.27
CA GLU A 40 12.95 1.57 12.00
C GLU A 40 13.99 0.95 11.07
N VAL A 41 13.57 -0.01 10.24
CA VAL A 41 14.45 -0.67 9.26
C VAL A 41 14.90 0.31 8.17
N ALA A 42 14.04 1.23 7.71
CA ALA A 42 14.40 2.30 6.78
C ALA A 42 15.43 3.24 7.40
N THR A 43 15.26 3.64 8.66
CA THR A 43 16.23 4.46 9.42
C THR A 43 17.59 3.77 9.49
N MET A 44 17.63 2.48 9.83
CA MET A 44 18.88 1.70 9.81
C MET A 44 19.54 1.69 8.43
N MET A 45 18.75 1.62 7.36
CA MET A 45 19.27 1.64 6.00
C MET A 45 19.85 3.02 5.64
N ILE A 46 19.23 4.13 6.08
CA ILE A 46 19.76 5.50 5.92
C ILE A 46 21.12 5.60 6.60
N GLU A 47 21.20 5.25 7.89
CA GLU A 47 22.44 5.32 8.69
C GLU A 47 23.55 4.45 8.10
N LYS A 48 23.26 3.19 7.79
CA LYS A 48 24.25 2.26 7.21
C LYS A 48 24.72 2.65 5.82
N ASN A 49 24.02 3.55 5.14
CA ASN A 49 24.39 4.05 3.82
C ASN A 49 24.94 5.48 3.85
N PHE A 50 25.04 6.10 5.03
CA PHE A 50 25.45 7.49 5.19
C PHE A 50 24.61 8.44 4.32
N LEU A 51 23.31 8.16 4.20
CA LEU A 51 22.38 8.98 3.45
C LEU A 51 21.82 10.11 4.33
N GLN A 52 21.41 11.19 3.68
CA GLN A 52 20.62 12.22 4.36
C GLN A 52 19.23 11.65 4.69
N PRO A 53 18.72 11.88 5.90
CA PRO A 53 17.37 11.49 6.23
C PRO A 53 16.34 12.11 5.29
N SER A 54 15.37 11.32 4.84
CA SER A 54 14.32 11.75 3.93
C SER A 54 13.08 10.90 4.12
N VAL A 55 11.91 11.53 4.08
CA VAL A 55 10.61 10.85 4.11
C VAL A 55 10.29 10.09 2.82
N HIS A 56 11.03 10.37 1.75
CA HIS A 56 10.88 9.66 0.49
C HIS A 56 11.68 8.34 0.48
N LEU A 57 12.61 8.12 1.39
CA LEU A 57 13.36 6.87 1.45
C LEU A 57 12.53 5.82 2.20
N ALA A 58 12.07 4.81 1.47
CA ALA A 58 11.15 3.81 2.03
C ALA A 58 11.55 2.38 1.65
N LEU A 59 11.04 1.42 2.44
CA LEU A 59 11.07 0.02 2.05
C LEU A 59 9.95 -0.28 1.05
N VAL A 60 10.26 -1.08 0.03
CA VAL A 60 9.33 -1.47 -1.03
C VAL A 60 9.33 -2.98 -1.19
N GLU A 61 8.17 -3.60 -1.02
CA GLU A 61 7.97 -5.01 -1.37
C GLU A 61 7.70 -5.10 -2.88
N LYS A 62 8.55 -5.84 -3.61
CA LYS A 62 8.31 -6.19 -5.02
C LYS A 62 7.94 -7.66 -5.11
N VAL A 63 6.86 -7.95 -5.84
CA VAL A 63 6.31 -9.30 -6.05
C VAL A 63 6.32 -9.61 -7.55
N PRO A 64 7.45 -10.09 -8.11
CA PRO A 64 7.61 -10.27 -9.55
C PRO A 64 6.60 -11.23 -10.17
N ALA A 65 6.22 -12.29 -9.45
CA ALA A 65 5.25 -13.29 -9.92
C ALA A 65 3.89 -12.67 -10.28
N LEU A 66 3.51 -11.60 -9.57
CA LEU A 66 2.26 -10.86 -9.78
C LEU A 66 2.46 -9.56 -10.56
N LYS A 67 3.70 -9.15 -10.86
CA LYS A 67 4.03 -7.82 -11.41
C LYS A 67 3.40 -6.69 -10.61
N ILE A 68 3.55 -6.76 -9.29
CA ILE A 68 3.08 -5.74 -8.37
C ILE A 68 4.16 -5.37 -7.37
N GLU A 69 4.01 -4.19 -6.77
CA GLU A 69 4.82 -3.72 -5.67
C GLU A 69 3.99 -2.88 -4.71
N ARG A 70 4.53 -2.62 -3.51
CA ARG A 70 3.97 -1.66 -2.57
C ARG A 70 5.07 -1.03 -1.74
N VAL A 71 4.85 0.20 -1.33
CA VAL A 71 5.60 0.81 -0.23
C VAL A 71 5.11 0.16 1.07
N PHE A 72 6.04 -0.16 1.98
CA PHE A 72 5.68 -0.49 3.35
C PHE A 72 5.20 0.78 4.04
N GLU A 73 4.09 0.69 4.78
CA GLU A 73 3.76 1.78 5.68
C GLU A 73 4.73 1.71 6.89
N GLU A 74 5.09 2.85 7.48
CA GLU A 74 6.13 2.91 8.53
C GLU A 74 5.92 1.96 9.72
N HIS A 75 4.67 1.64 10.06
CA HIS A 75 4.26 0.73 11.13
C HIS A 75 4.22 -0.76 10.72
N ASP A 76 4.34 -1.08 9.43
CA ASP A 76 4.32 -2.47 8.99
C ASP A 76 5.49 -3.22 9.64
N ILE A 77 5.20 -4.38 10.23
CA ILE A 77 6.24 -5.28 10.72
C ILE A 77 6.88 -5.99 9.53
N VAL A 78 8.19 -5.77 9.34
CA VAL A 78 8.90 -6.30 8.16
C VAL A 78 8.96 -7.82 8.20
N SER A 79 9.12 -8.40 9.40
CA SER A 79 9.21 -9.85 9.59
C SER A 79 7.91 -10.57 9.20
N ASP A 80 6.73 -10.00 9.50
CA ASP A 80 5.43 -10.57 9.12
C ASP A 80 5.30 -10.77 7.61
N CYS A 81 5.81 -9.82 6.84
CA CYS A 81 5.83 -9.91 5.38
C CYS A 81 6.73 -11.05 4.90
N ILE A 82 8.00 -11.05 5.35
CA ILE A 82 9.02 -11.98 4.87
C ILE A 82 8.70 -13.42 5.31
N LEU A 83 8.27 -13.62 6.55
CA LEU A 83 7.93 -14.94 7.08
C LEU A 83 6.66 -15.53 6.46
N SER A 84 5.80 -14.68 5.88
CA SER A 84 4.63 -15.13 5.13
C SER A 84 4.95 -15.58 3.70
N TRP A 85 6.18 -15.34 3.21
CA TRP A 85 6.57 -15.77 1.87
C TRP A 85 6.86 -17.28 1.80
N PRO A 86 6.56 -17.94 0.67
CA PRO A 86 6.93 -19.33 0.47
C PRO A 86 8.47 -19.48 0.38
N THR A 87 9.00 -20.65 0.75
CA THR A 87 10.46 -20.94 0.85
C THR A 87 11.28 -20.64 -0.42
N LYS A 88 10.64 -20.59 -1.60
CA LYS A 88 11.28 -20.28 -2.90
C LYS A 88 10.79 -18.97 -3.51
N SER A 89 10.29 -18.07 -2.68
CA SER A 89 9.81 -16.76 -3.11
C SER A 89 10.87 -16.00 -3.89
N GLN A 90 10.43 -15.34 -4.97
CA GLN A 90 11.24 -14.41 -5.75
C GLN A 90 10.96 -12.95 -5.35
N ASN A 91 10.23 -12.75 -4.25
CA ASN A 91 9.93 -11.43 -3.75
C ASN A 91 11.19 -10.78 -3.20
N MET A 92 11.20 -9.46 -3.27
CA MET A 92 12.35 -8.65 -2.89
C MET A 92 11.88 -7.49 -2.03
N ILE A 93 12.71 -7.14 -1.05
CA ILE A 93 12.59 -5.88 -0.32
C ILE A 93 13.61 -4.92 -0.92
N PHE A 94 13.14 -3.79 -1.43
CA PHE A 94 13.97 -2.69 -1.91
C PHE A 94 14.00 -1.57 -0.86
N PHE A 95 15.08 -0.80 -0.86
CA PHE A 95 15.18 0.49 -0.19
C PHE A 95 15.48 1.54 -1.25
N GLU A 96 14.50 2.38 -1.55
CA GLU A 96 14.50 3.29 -2.69
C GLU A 96 13.67 4.55 -2.42
N GLU A 97 13.83 5.57 -3.26
CA GLU A 97 13.04 6.80 -3.20
C GLU A 97 11.61 6.58 -3.71
N ARG A 98 10.63 7.03 -2.93
CA ARG A 98 9.18 6.86 -3.09
C ARG A 98 8.46 8.16 -2.72
N PRO A 99 8.39 9.14 -3.65
CA PRO A 99 7.63 10.37 -3.45
C PRO A 99 6.13 10.12 -3.18
N ASP A 100 5.61 8.99 -3.65
CA ASP A 100 4.24 8.56 -3.44
C ASP A 100 3.91 8.15 -2.00
N HIS A 101 4.91 7.92 -1.15
CA HIS A 101 4.70 7.49 0.24
C HIS A 101 3.97 8.57 1.06
N PHE A 102 4.47 9.81 1.01
CA PHE A 102 3.91 10.98 1.72
C PHE A 102 3.32 12.06 0.79
N GLY A 103 3.31 11.83 -0.52
CA GLY A 103 2.89 12.83 -1.49
C GLY A 103 1.50 13.42 -1.25
N LEU A 104 0.57 12.68 -0.62
CA LEU A 104 -0.75 13.22 -0.24
C LEU A 104 -0.64 14.46 0.66
N VAL A 105 0.29 14.45 1.60
CA VAL A 105 0.50 15.56 2.55
C VAL A 105 1.16 16.74 1.86
N GLU A 106 2.10 16.46 0.95
CA GLU A 106 2.86 17.47 0.22
C GLU A 106 2.06 18.13 -0.92
N SER A 107 1.13 17.39 -1.53
CA SER A 107 0.40 17.83 -2.73
C SER A 107 -1.00 17.21 -2.81
N PRO A 108 -1.92 17.55 -1.87
CA PRO A 108 -3.25 16.95 -1.79
C PRO A 108 -4.03 17.03 -3.11
N ASP A 109 -3.97 18.16 -3.81
CA ASP A 109 -4.67 18.35 -5.10
C ASP A 109 -4.26 17.35 -6.16
N TYR A 110 -2.99 16.94 -6.16
CA TYR A 110 -2.47 15.96 -7.11
C TYR A 110 -2.91 14.53 -6.77
N TRP A 111 -3.02 14.21 -5.47
CA TRP A 111 -3.26 12.85 -4.98
C TRP A 111 -4.73 12.50 -4.75
N ILE A 112 -5.56 13.48 -4.41
CA ILE A 112 -7.01 13.28 -4.19
C ILE A 112 -7.88 14.17 -5.08
N GLY A 113 -7.31 15.16 -5.76
CA GLY A 113 -8.02 16.02 -6.70
C GLY A 113 -8.56 17.29 -6.05
N GLU A 114 -8.36 18.40 -6.76
CA GLU A 114 -8.75 19.77 -6.36
C GLU A 114 -10.19 19.87 -5.86
N GLU A 115 -11.16 19.27 -6.56
CA GLU A 115 -12.57 19.30 -6.13
C GLU A 115 -12.76 18.77 -4.70
N THR A 116 -12.02 17.73 -4.32
CA THR A 116 -12.08 17.19 -2.95
C THR A 116 -11.33 18.07 -1.99
N THR A 117 -10.13 18.51 -2.34
CA THR A 117 -9.33 19.39 -1.49
C THR A 117 -10.11 20.66 -1.13
N THR A 118 -10.73 21.31 -2.12
CA THR A 118 -11.55 22.50 -1.92
C THR A 118 -12.79 22.20 -1.08
N LYS A 119 -13.55 21.14 -1.40
CA LYS A 119 -14.76 20.78 -0.65
C LYS A 119 -14.49 20.43 0.81
N GLN A 120 -13.33 19.86 1.10
CA GLN A 120 -12.96 19.40 2.43
C GLN A 120 -11.97 20.33 3.14
N ALA A 121 -11.62 21.46 2.50
CA ALA A 121 -10.64 22.44 2.98
C ALA A 121 -9.25 21.85 3.32
N PHE A 122 -8.75 20.89 2.54
CA PHE A 122 -7.44 20.25 2.72
C PHE A 122 -6.28 21.10 2.15
N HIS A 123 -6.25 22.39 2.45
CA HIS A 123 -5.30 23.34 1.84
C HIS A 123 -3.98 23.49 2.61
N SER A 124 -3.84 22.82 3.75
CA SER A 124 -2.61 22.79 4.53
C SER A 124 -2.33 21.39 5.06
N ALA A 125 -1.07 21.13 5.40
CA ALA A 125 -0.70 19.86 6.00
C ALA A 125 -1.37 19.64 7.36
N GLU A 126 -1.62 20.70 8.14
CA GLU A 126 -2.38 20.61 9.39
C GLU A 126 -3.83 20.20 9.15
N ALA A 127 -4.46 20.70 8.08
CA ALA A 127 -5.81 20.31 7.70
C ALA A 127 -5.88 18.83 7.30
N ILE A 128 -4.91 18.37 6.49
CA ILE A 128 -4.78 16.96 6.11
C ILE A 128 -4.53 16.11 7.36
N GLN A 129 -3.62 16.52 8.22
CA GLN A 129 -3.31 15.82 9.48
C GLN A 129 -4.55 15.73 10.37
N THR A 130 -5.33 16.81 10.48
CA THR A 130 -6.55 16.84 11.28
C THR A 130 -7.60 15.89 10.70
N MET A 131 -7.75 15.86 9.37
CA MET A 131 -8.63 14.89 8.72
C MET A 131 -8.18 13.45 8.99
N LEU A 132 -6.89 13.17 8.80
CA LEU A 132 -6.34 11.84 9.08
C LEU A 132 -6.62 11.48 10.55
N ASN A 133 -6.35 12.39 11.50
CA ASN A 133 -6.56 12.16 12.94
C ASN A 133 -8.00 11.78 13.29
N ASN A 134 -8.95 12.31 12.53
CA ASN A 134 -10.37 12.13 12.75
C ASN A 134 -10.99 11.12 11.77
N ILE A 135 -10.19 10.37 11.01
CA ILE A 135 -10.73 9.48 9.99
C ILE A 135 -11.50 8.30 10.58
N ASP A 136 -11.09 7.84 11.76
CA ASP A 136 -11.75 6.73 12.46
C ASP A 136 -13.11 7.16 13.04
N THR A 137 -13.26 8.44 13.39
CA THR A 137 -14.49 8.99 13.98
C THR A 137 -15.42 9.61 12.93
N SER A 138 -14.86 10.41 12.02
CA SER A 138 -15.59 11.13 10.96
C SER A 138 -15.82 10.27 9.73
N GLY A 139 -15.05 9.20 9.56
CA GLY A 139 -15.01 8.41 8.34
C GLY A 139 -14.27 9.13 7.20
N PHE A 140 -13.82 8.35 6.21
CA PHE A 140 -13.29 8.90 4.97
C PHE A 140 -14.45 9.39 4.07
N PRO A 141 -14.37 10.58 3.45
CA PRO A 141 -15.40 11.07 2.55
C PRO A 141 -15.71 10.07 1.43
N GLU A 142 -17.00 9.82 1.20
CA GLU A 142 -17.43 8.92 0.14
C GLU A 142 -16.93 9.45 -1.21
N TRP A 143 -16.29 8.57 -2.00
CA TRP A 143 -15.78 8.92 -3.32
C TRP A 143 -16.16 7.88 -4.35
N ARG A 144 -16.38 8.32 -5.60
CA ARG A 144 -16.95 7.50 -6.67
C ARG A 144 -16.17 7.68 -7.95
N ASP A 145 -15.81 6.56 -8.58
CA ASP A 145 -15.20 6.53 -9.91
C ASP A 145 -15.32 5.13 -10.52
N TYR A 146 -15.05 4.99 -11.81
CA TYR A 146 -15.08 3.70 -12.51
C TYR A 146 -13.80 2.89 -12.28
N LEU A 147 -13.98 1.60 -12.03
CA LEU A 147 -12.92 0.61 -12.02
C LEU A 147 -13.28 -0.55 -12.95
N PHE A 148 -12.25 -1.15 -13.54
CA PHE A 148 -12.33 -2.51 -14.07
C PHE A 148 -11.97 -3.46 -12.95
N ILE A 149 -12.87 -4.40 -12.63
CA ILE A 149 -12.72 -5.33 -11.51
C ILE A 149 -12.55 -6.74 -12.07
N ARG A 150 -11.56 -7.46 -11.54
CA ARG A 150 -11.41 -8.91 -11.68
C ARG A 150 -11.35 -9.50 -10.27
N LYS A 151 -12.41 -10.22 -9.87
CA LYS A 151 -12.46 -10.87 -8.55
C LYS A 151 -11.59 -12.13 -8.55
N PRO A 152 -11.24 -12.65 -7.37
CA PRO A 152 -10.54 -13.93 -7.30
C PRO A 152 -11.34 -15.04 -7.99
N GLY A 153 -10.67 -15.84 -8.83
CA GLY A 153 -11.29 -16.88 -9.65
C GLY A 153 -11.87 -16.43 -10.99
N ASP A 154 -12.15 -15.13 -11.19
CA ASP A 154 -12.71 -14.64 -12.45
C ASP A 154 -11.69 -14.71 -13.60
N LYS A 155 -12.15 -14.98 -14.82
CA LYS A 155 -11.30 -14.94 -16.03
C LYS A 155 -11.44 -13.65 -16.84
N SER A 156 -12.42 -12.81 -16.50
CA SER A 156 -12.77 -11.60 -17.25
C SER A 156 -12.80 -10.37 -16.35
N TRP A 157 -12.63 -9.20 -16.97
CA TRP A 157 -12.76 -7.91 -16.31
C TRP A 157 -14.18 -7.37 -16.49
N SER A 158 -14.70 -6.71 -15.46
CA SER A 158 -15.97 -5.98 -15.55
C SER A 158 -15.78 -4.51 -15.17
N ARG A 159 -16.18 -3.60 -16.05
CA ARG A 159 -16.20 -2.17 -15.73
C ARG A 159 -17.41 -1.87 -14.86
N ARG A 160 -17.19 -1.26 -13.70
CA ARG A 160 -18.25 -0.87 -12.77
C ARG A 160 -17.95 0.49 -12.18
N LEU A 161 -19.00 1.27 -11.91
CA LEU A 161 -18.87 2.42 -11.02
C LEU A 161 -18.70 1.89 -9.59
N CYS A 162 -17.66 2.35 -8.92
CA CYS A 162 -17.28 1.96 -7.57
C CYS A 162 -17.48 3.10 -6.60
N VAL A 163 -17.74 2.77 -5.34
CA VAL A 163 -17.93 3.70 -4.25
C VAL A 163 -17.00 3.29 -3.11
N LEU A 164 -16.08 4.18 -2.74
CA LEU A 164 -15.23 4.02 -1.57
C LEU A 164 -15.94 4.60 -0.34
N ARG A 165 -15.97 3.83 0.74
CA ARG A 165 -16.45 4.23 2.06
C ARG A 165 -15.45 3.74 3.11
N SER A 166 -15.52 4.27 4.33
CA SER A 166 -14.64 3.87 5.44
C SER A 166 -14.61 2.35 5.67
N SER A 167 -15.75 1.68 5.49
CA SER A 167 -15.90 0.24 5.74
C SER A 167 -15.47 -0.66 4.57
N GLY A 168 -15.19 -0.12 3.38
CA GLY A 168 -14.93 -0.95 2.21
C GLY A 168 -15.10 -0.29 0.85
N LEU A 169 -14.77 -1.07 -0.18
CA LEU A 169 -15.08 -0.75 -1.56
C LEU A 169 -16.41 -1.42 -1.95
N TYR A 170 -17.28 -0.65 -2.58
CA TYR A 170 -18.63 -1.07 -2.99
C TYR A 170 -18.82 -0.87 -4.49
N THR A 171 -19.74 -1.64 -5.08
CA THR A 171 -20.20 -1.47 -6.47
C THR A 171 -21.66 -1.89 -6.61
N SER A 172 -22.34 -1.55 -7.70
CA SER A 172 -23.70 -2.05 -7.94
C SER A 172 -23.74 -3.31 -8.79
N ASN A 173 -24.73 -4.17 -8.52
CA ASN A 173 -25.08 -5.31 -9.37
C ASN A 173 -25.53 -4.89 -10.78
N LYS A 174 -26.16 -3.71 -10.90
CA LYS A 174 -26.69 -3.18 -12.16
C LYS A 174 -25.71 -2.20 -12.77
N ASN A 175 -25.54 -2.25 -14.09
CA ASN A 175 -24.69 -1.33 -14.83
C ASN A 175 -25.40 0.04 -15.01
N LYS A 176 -25.81 0.66 -13.90
CA LYS A 176 -26.52 1.94 -13.87
C LYS A 176 -25.54 3.09 -13.64
N LYS A 177 -25.81 4.24 -14.28
CA LYS A 177 -25.04 5.49 -14.11
C LYS A 177 -25.24 6.18 -12.74
N SER A 178 -26.18 5.70 -11.93
CA SER A 178 -26.51 6.21 -10.60
C SER A 178 -26.97 5.07 -9.69
N PHE A 179 -26.70 5.17 -8.39
CA PHE A 179 -27.00 4.15 -7.38
C PHE A 179 -27.92 4.72 -6.30
N SER A 180 -28.95 3.96 -5.91
CA SER A 180 -29.55 4.10 -4.57
C SER A 180 -28.66 3.39 -3.55
N SER A 181 -28.73 3.78 -2.27
CA SER A 181 -27.97 3.14 -1.19
C SER A 181 -28.24 1.63 -1.05
N THR A 182 -29.43 1.18 -1.47
CA THR A 182 -29.89 -0.22 -1.46
C THR A 182 -29.31 -1.09 -2.59
N ASP A 183 -28.74 -0.50 -3.64
CA ASP A 183 -28.23 -1.21 -4.82
C ASP A 183 -26.72 -1.57 -4.69
N LEU A 184 -26.08 -1.26 -3.56
CA LEU A 184 -24.63 -1.42 -3.34
C LEU A 184 -24.25 -2.77 -2.73
N ILE A 185 -23.28 -3.43 -3.35
CA ILE A 185 -22.66 -4.67 -2.90
C ILE A 185 -21.21 -4.37 -2.52
N ARG A 186 -20.82 -4.76 -1.31
CA ARG A 186 -19.43 -4.66 -0.84
C ARG A 186 -18.58 -5.70 -1.56
N ILE A 187 -17.48 -5.26 -2.17
CA ILE A 187 -16.53 -6.14 -2.89
C ILE A 187 -15.20 -6.30 -2.18
N LEU A 188 -14.86 -5.37 -1.28
CA LEU A 188 -13.63 -5.42 -0.51
C LEU A 188 -13.86 -4.85 0.89
N VAL A 189 -13.30 -5.50 1.90
CA VAL A 189 -13.21 -5.01 3.27
C VAL A 189 -11.80 -4.47 3.47
N LEU A 190 -11.67 -3.22 3.96
CA LEU A 190 -10.37 -2.56 4.11
C LEU A 190 -9.68 -2.91 5.44
N ASP A 191 -10.46 -3.13 6.50
CA ASP A 191 -10.02 -3.54 7.83
C ASP A 191 -9.70 -5.05 7.89
N GLY A 192 -8.69 -5.46 7.14
CA GLY A 192 -8.31 -6.87 7.04
C GLY A 192 -6.85 -7.08 6.62
N PRO A 193 -6.40 -8.34 6.54
CA PRO A 193 -5.00 -8.70 6.31
C PRO A 193 -4.53 -8.43 4.86
N LEU A 194 -5.42 -7.97 3.99
CA LEU A 194 -5.10 -7.66 2.60
C LEU A 194 -4.29 -6.37 2.53
N LYS A 195 -3.14 -6.43 1.85
CA LYS A 195 -2.28 -5.27 1.58
C LYS A 195 -2.57 -4.75 0.18
N LEU A 196 -2.46 -3.43 0.03
CA LEU A 196 -2.66 -2.73 -1.24
C LEU A 196 -1.33 -2.70 -2.01
N TYR A 197 -1.38 -3.04 -3.29
CA TYR A 197 -0.24 -3.03 -4.21
C TYR A 197 -0.61 -2.31 -5.50
N THR A 198 0.37 -1.72 -6.17
CA THR A 198 0.26 -1.19 -7.53
C THR A 198 0.99 -2.10 -8.52
N THR A 199 0.58 -2.10 -9.79
CA THR A 199 1.27 -2.90 -10.81
C THR A 199 2.55 -2.22 -11.32
N THR A 200 3.58 -3.02 -11.61
CA THR A 200 4.88 -2.57 -12.15
C THR A 200 4.96 -2.58 -13.69
N GLY A 201 3.82 -2.70 -14.38
CA GLY A 201 3.78 -2.74 -15.84
C GLY A 201 2.48 -3.31 -16.43
N GLY A 202 1.38 -3.24 -15.67
CA GLY A 202 0.09 -3.81 -16.03
C GLY A 202 0.06 -5.34 -16.03
N TRP A 203 -1.11 -5.88 -16.36
CA TRP A 203 -1.36 -7.32 -16.43
C TRP A 203 -1.82 -7.76 -17.81
N SER A 204 -0.95 -7.58 -18.81
CA SER A 204 -1.22 -8.01 -20.19
C SER A 204 -1.61 -9.50 -20.30
N ARG A 205 -0.97 -10.38 -19.53
CA ARG A 205 -1.31 -11.82 -19.45
C ARG A 205 -2.72 -12.08 -18.92
N MET A 206 -3.24 -11.22 -18.05
CA MET A 206 -4.61 -11.27 -17.55
C MET A 206 -5.59 -10.49 -18.44
N ARG A 207 -5.14 -9.99 -19.60
CA ARG A 207 -5.92 -9.15 -20.52
C ARG A 207 -6.53 -7.93 -19.80
N ALA A 208 -5.74 -7.31 -18.92
CA ALA A 208 -6.15 -6.11 -18.22
C ALA A 208 -6.53 -4.99 -19.21
N PRO A 209 -7.67 -4.29 -19.01
CA PRO A 209 -8.13 -3.25 -19.94
C PRO A 209 -7.21 -2.03 -20.02
N THR A 210 -6.50 -1.73 -18.93
CA THR A 210 -5.52 -0.63 -18.85
C THR A 210 -4.27 -1.10 -18.09
N PRO A 211 -3.12 -0.45 -18.26
CA PRO A 211 -1.92 -0.76 -17.45
C PRO A 211 -2.01 -0.18 -16.03
N HIS A 212 -3.03 0.62 -15.72
CA HIS A 212 -3.15 1.39 -14.48
C HIS A 212 -3.81 0.55 -13.38
N GLY A 213 -3.10 -0.48 -12.92
CA GLY A 213 -3.63 -1.50 -12.01
C GLY A 213 -3.22 -1.37 -10.54
N PHE A 214 -4.10 -1.83 -9.65
CA PHE A 214 -3.80 -2.08 -8.25
C PHE A 214 -4.47 -3.36 -7.76
N ALA A 215 -3.92 -3.98 -6.72
CA ALA A 215 -4.39 -5.26 -6.18
C ALA A 215 -4.48 -5.26 -4.65
N PHE A 216 -5.36 -6.11 -4.14
CA PHE A 216 -5.42 -6.47 -2.72
C PHE A 216 -5.15 -7.95 -2.54
N LYS A 217 -4.19 -8.29 -1.68
CA LYS A 217 -3.84 -9.68 -1.35
C LYS A 217 -3.20 -9.80 0.04
N PRO A 218 -3.26 -10.97 0.71
CA PRO A 218 -2.42 -11.22 1.86
C PRO A 218 -0.95 -11.41 1.44
N TYR A 219 -0.01 -11.33 2.39
CA TYR A 219 1.41 -11.60 2.13
C TYR A 219 1.66 -13.00 1.58
N SER A 220 0.91 -14.01 2.03
CA SER A 220 1.07 -15.40 1.60
C SER A 220 0.61 -15.68 0.17
N ALA A 221 -0.22 -14.81 -0.42
CA ALA A 221 -0.68 -14.98 -1.80
C ALA A 221 0.40 -14.53 -2.80
N GLN A 222 0.87 -15.48 -3.61
CA GLN A 222 1.96 -15.28 -4.58
C GLN A 222 1.59 -15.71 -6.01
N ASP A 223 0.34 -16.12 -6.23
CA ASP A 223 -0.16 -16.63 -7.52
C ASP A 223 -1.33 -15.75 -8.02
N PRO A 224 -1.31 -15.26 -9.28
CA PRO A 224 -2.41 -14.47 -9.85
C PRO A 224 -3.75 -15.21 -9.93
N SER A 225 -3.73 -16.54 -9.87
CA SER A 225 -4.91 -17.41 -9.83
C SER A 225 -5.46 -17.63 -8.42
N SER A 226 -4.76 -17.15 -7.38
CA SER A 226 -5.19 -17.30 -5.99
C SER A 226 -6.59 -16.73 -5.77
N THR A 227 -7.40 -17.45 -4.99
CA THR A 227 -8.74 -17.05 -4.55
C THR A 227 -8.73 -15.88 -3.57
N HIS A 228 -7.57 -15.33 -3.24
CA HIS A 228 -7.39 -14.23 -2.29
C HIS A 228 -6.78 -12.96 -2.93
N VAL A 229 -6.64 -12.93 -4.26
CA VAL A 229 -6.07 -11.79 -5.00
C VAL A 229 -7.17 -11.06 -5.75
N PHE A 230 -7.49 -9.85 -5.30
CA PHE A 230 -8.40 -8.95 -5.99
C PHE A 230 -7.60 -8.03 -6.90
N CYS A 231 -7.96 -7.94 -8.18
CA CYS A 231 -7.30 -7.08 -9.15
C CYS A 231 -8.26 -6.00 -9.66
N PHE A 232 -7.74 -4.77 -9.77
CA PHE A 232 -8.46 -3.60 -10.24
C PHE A 232 -7.62 -2.86 -11.28
N CYS A 233 -8.27 -2.26 -12.27
CA CYS A 233 -7.64 -1.29 -13.17
C CYS A 233 -8.44 0.00 -13.16
N ALA A 234 -7.76 1.13 -13.02
CA ALA A 234 -8.33 2.46 -13.20
C ALA A 234 -8.43 2.82 -14.69
N THR A 235 -9.20 3.85 -15.03
CA THR A 235 -9.38 4.30 -16.41
C THR A 235 -8.11 4.90 -17.01
N ASP A 236 -7.31 5.56 -16.18
CA ASP A 236 -6.08 6.25 -16.55
C ASP A 236 -5.16 6.38 -15.31
N GLU A 237 -4.00 6.99 -15.50
CA GLU A 237 -3.00 7.17 -14.44
C GLU A 237 -3.49 8.08 -13.30
N LYS A 238 -4.24 9.14 -13.61
CA LYS A 238 -4.78 10.07 -12.61
C LYS A 238 -5.80 9.35 -11.73
N ALA A 239 -6.69 8.58 -12.33
CA ALA A 239 -7.64 7.75 -11.61
C ALA A 239 -6.94 6.72 -10.72
N LEU A 240 -5.88 6.04 -11.21
CA LEU A 240 -5.10 5.11 -10.39
C LEU A 240 -4.51 5.81 -9.15
N ARG A 241 -3.91 6.98 -9.36
CA ARG A 241 -3.32 7.78 -8.27
C ARG A 241 -4.36 8.11 -7.20
N HIS A 242 -5.52 8.60 -7.62
CA HIS A 242 -6.63 8.92 -6.71
C HIS A 242 -7.13 7.67 -5.98
N TRP A 243 -7.35 6.56 -6.68
CA TRP A 243 -7.77 5.30 -6.07
C TRP A 243 -6.78 4.84 -4.99
N VAL A 244 -5.50 4.74 -5.34
CA VAL A 244 -4.45 4.26 -4.42
C VAL A 244 -4.33 5.18 -3.21
N SER A 245 -4.25 6.51 -3.41
CA SER A 245 -4.15 7.45 -2.30
C SER A 245 -5.32 7.33 -1.32
N ARG A 246 -6.55 7.28 -1.85
CA ARG A 246 -7.76 7.21 -1.03
C ARG A 246 -7.92 5.86 -0.34
N LEU A 247 -7.57 4.78 -1.01
CA LEU A 247 -7.58 3.44 -0.43
C LEU A 247 -6.52 3.29 0.68
N ARG A 248 -5.33 3.88 0.52
CA ARG A 248 -4.33 3.95 1.59
C ARG A 248 -4.89 4.67 2.80
N VAL A 249 -5.44 5.87 2.62
CA VAL A 249 -6.04 6.65 3.70
C VAL A 249 -7.21 5.92 4.38
N ALA A 250 -8.12 5.33 3.60
CA ALA A 250 -9.26 4.59 4.15
C ALA A 250 -8.87 3.26 4.83
N LYS A 251 -7.73 2.66 4.45
CA LYS A 251 -7.22 1.43 5.08
C LYS A 251 -6.38 1.73 6.33
N VAL A 252 -5.66 2.84 6.32
CA VAL A 252 -4.60 3.11 7.30
C VAL A 252 -5.07 4.21 8.26
N SER A 253 -5.74 3.80 9.34
CA SER A 253 -5.92 4.63 10.53
C SER A 253 -4.56 5.06 11.15
N GLY A 254 -3.50 4.28 10.92
CA GLY A 254 -2.13 4.52 11.38
C GLY A 254 -1.33 5.63 10.66
N LEU A 255 -1.75 6.13 9.49
CA LEU A 255 -1.02 7.18 8.74
C LEU A 255 -0.88 8.45 9.60
N VAL A 256 -1.86 8.64 10.47
CA VAL A 256 -1.92 9.63 11.56
C VAL A 256 -0.74 9.54 12.52
N TYR A 257 -0.48 8.34 13.04
CA TYR A 257 0.55 8.12 14.07
C TYR A 257 1.94 8.35 13.46
N GLU A 258 2.12 7.95 12.21
CA GLU A 258 3.38 8.05 11.50
C GLU A 258 3.75 9.48 11.11
N LEU A 259 2.80 10.26 10.59
CA LEU A 259 3.02 11.68 10.36
C LEU A 259 3.35 12.42 11.66
N LYS A 260 2.69 12.08 12.77
CA LYS A 260 3.02 12.63 14.09
C LYS A 260 4.44 12.27 14.54
N LYS A 261 4.91 11.05 14.28
CA LYS A 261 6.27 10.61 14.60
C LYS A 261 7.30 11.35 13.76
N LEU A 262 7.07 11.45 12.44
CA LEU A 262 7.96 12.10 11.49
C LEU A 262 8.08 13.62 11.70
N MET A 263 6.96 14.30 12.01
CA MET A 263 6.97 15.72 12.41
C MET A 263 7.74 15.94 13.72
N ARG A 264 7.60 15.05 14.71
CA ARG A 264 8.34 15.15 15.98
C ARG A 264 9.83 14.93 15.82
N SER A 265 10.25 14.12 14.85
CA SER A 265 11.67 13.89 14.54
C SER A 265 12.28 14.94 13.61
N GLY A 266 11.52 15.94 13.17
CA GLY A 266 12.01 17.01 12.28
C GLY A 266 12.33 16.55 10.86
N PHE A 267 11.84 15.36 10.44
CA PHE A 267 12.03 14.87 9.06
C PHE A 267 11.03 15.48 8.06
N VAL A 268 9.96 16.09 8.58
CA VAL A 268 9.01 16.89 7.80
C VAL A 268 8.98 18.28 8.40
N THR A 269 9.47 19.27 7.66
CA THR A 269 9.22 20.69 7.91
C THR A 269 8.21 21.16 6.87
N LEU A 270 7.14 21.81 7.33
CA LEU A 270 6.14 22.46 6.47
C LEU A 270 6.67 23.76 5.88
#